data_AF-A0A6J6GCN7-F1
#
_entry.id   AF-A0A6J6GCN7-F1
#
_cell.length_a   1.000
_cell.length_b   1.000
_cell.length_c   1.000
_cell.angle_alpha   90.00
_cell.angle_beta   90.00
_cell.angle_gamma   90.00
#
_symmetry.space_group_name_H-M   'P 1'
#
loop_
_entity.id
_entity.type
_entity.pdbx_description
1 polymer ?
#
loop_
_entity_poly.entity_id
_entity_poly.type
_entity_poly.pdbx_seq_one_letter_code
_entity_poly.pdbx_strand_id
1 'polypeptide(L)'
;MVLTRQLAQLVDGVPICEKYSCRGVQVASLNGCTWWEITAKLVGEADDQTLVTFGNIRTLVKETGPKVITTVLLISQEPLELNRVVSGISANCHHDATSEKIPSSTYSAINN
;
A
#
# COMPACT_ATOMS: atom_id res chain seq x y z
N MET A 1 11.18 -4.30 -12.10
CA MET A 1 10.40 -3.23 -11.45
C MET A 1 9.19 -3.83 -10.74
N VAL A 2 9.03 -3.61 -9.42
CA VAL A 2 7.95 -4.24 -8.61
C VAL A 2 6.58 -3.69 -8.99
N LEU A 3 6.50 -2.38 -9.24
CA LEU A 3 5.26 -1.71 -9.61
C LEU A 3 4.60 -2.32 -10.86
N THR A 4 5.37 -2.60 -11.91
CA THR A 4 4.84 -3.17 -13.16
C THR A 4 4.15 -4.51 -12.92
N ARG A 5 4.66 -5.33 -11.98
CA ARG A 5 4.03 -6.61 -11.64
C ARG A 5 2.75 -6.42 -10.84
N GLN A 6 2.72 -5.45 -9.92
CA GLN A 6 1.52 -5.16 -9.13
C GLN A 6 0.40 -4.54 -10.00
N LEU A 7 0.74 -3.64 -10.92
CA LEU A 7 -0.22 -3.07 -11.88
C LEU A 7 -0.75 -4.10 -12.89
N ALA A 8 0.06 -5.09 -13.23
CA ALA A 8 -0.35 -6.20 -14.09
C ALA A 8 -1.16 -7.28 -13.34
N GLN A 9 -1.37 -7.14 -12.02
CA GLN A 9 -2.17 -8.08 -11.27
C GLN A 9 -3.64 -7.96 -11.68
N LEU A 10 -4.22 -9.09 -12.05
CA LEU A 10 -5.63 -9.21 -12.40
C LEU A 10 -6.38 -9.91 -11.27
N VAL A 11 -7.64 -9.52 -11.09
CA VAL A 11 -8.61 -10.21 -10.25
C VAL A 11 -9.85 -10.44 -11.12
N ASP A 12 -10.16 -11.70 -11.38
CA ASP A 12 -11.23 -12.10 -12.31
C ASP A 12 -11.10 -11.46 -13.71
N GLY A 13 -9.86 -11.33 -14.20
CA GLY A 13 -9.57 -10.73 -15.51
C GLY A 13 -9.57 -9.20 -15.55
N VAL A 14 -9.88 -8.54 -14.43
CA VAL A 14 -9.90 -7.07 -14.32
C VAL A 14 -8.63 -6.58 -13.60
N PRO A 15 -7.98 -5.49 -14.05
CA PRO A 15 -6.87 -4.87 -13.34
C PRO A 15 -7.20 -4.61 -11.86
N ILE A 16 -6.28 -4.96 -10.97
CA ILE A 16 -6.56 -4.99 -9.52
C ILE A 16 -7.07 -3.66 -8.97
N CYS A 17 -6.58 -2.53 -9.50
CA CYS A 17 -6.99 -1.19 -9.07
C CYS A 17 -8.18 -0.61 -9.82
N GLU A 18 -8.75 -1.35 -10.77
CA GLU A 18 -10.10 -1.11 -11.29
C GLU A 18 -11.13 -1.85 -10.43
N LYS A 19 -10.74 -2.95 -9.76
CA LYS A 19 -11.61 -3.70 -8.85
C LYS A 19 -11.58 -3.19 -7.41
N TYR A 20 -10.40 -2.80 -6.93
CA TYR A 20 -10.17 -2.44 -5.53
C TYR A 20 -9.62 -1.02 -5.36
N SER A 21 -9.86 -0.44 -4.18
CA SER A 21 -9.24 0.83 -3.81
C SER A 21 -7.71 0.68 -3.68
N CYS A 22 -7.00 1.48 -4.46
CA CYS A 22 -5.55 1.49 -4.53
C CYS A 22 -4.98 2.90 -4.38
N ARG A 23 -3.70 2.99 -4.02
CA ARG A 23 -2.94 4.24 -4.13
C ARG A 23 -1.49 3.99 -4.50
N GLY A 24 -1.01 4.73 -5.51
CA GLY A 24 0.41 4.81 -5.83
C GLY A 24 1.13 5.78 -4.89
N VAL A 25 2.27 5.37 -4.38
CA VAL A 25 3.12 6.17 -3.48
C VAL A 25 4.54 6.15 -4.01
N GLN A 26 5.17 7.32 -4.12
CA GLN A 26 6.59 7.43 -4.46
C GLN A 26 7.40 7.65 -3.19
N VAL A 27 8.43 6.83 -3.00
CA VAL A 27 9.35 6.94 -1.86
C VAL A 27 10.79 7.01 -2.35
N ALA A 28 11.62 7.73 -1.60
CA ALA A 28 13.05 7.86 -1.83
C ALA A 28 13.78 8.13 -0.51
N SER A 29 15.04 7.72 -0.41
CA SER A 29 15.90 7.99 0.74
C SER A 29 17.17 8.69 0.27
N LEU A 30 17.72 9.58 1.09
CA LEU A 30 19.00 10.24 0.80
C LEU A 30 20.16 9.22 0.75
N ASN A 31 20.13 8.23 1.64
CA ASN A 31 21.23 7.26 1.86
C ASN A 31 20.91 5.84 1.38
N GLY A 32 19.72 5.64 0.81
CA GLY A 32 19.18 4.31 0.50
C GLY A 32 18.45 3.70 1.68
N CYS A 33 17.82 2.55 1.47
CA CYS A 33 17.13 1.75 2.48
C CYS A 33 17.42 0.28 2.20
N THR A 34 17.63 -0.51 3.25
CA THR A 34 17.70 -1.97 3.17
C THR A 34 16.33 -2.56 2.85
N TRP A 35 15.26 -1.93 3.35
CA TRP A 35 13.89 -2.22 2.96
C TRP A 35 12.96 -1.07 3.39
N TRP A 36 11.76 -1.06 2.85
CA TRP A 36 10.71 -0.11 3.21
C TRP A 36 9.54 -0.81 3.88
N GLU A 37 9.03 -0.21 4.94
CA GLU A 37 7.71 -0.48 5.47
C GLU A 37 6.81 0.71 5.13
N ILE A 38 5.75 0.47 4.36
CA ILE A 38 4.76 1.49 4.04
C ILE A 38 3.43 1.09 4.65
N THR A 39 2.91 1.92 5.53
CA THR A 39 1.61 1.72 6.17
C THR A 39 0.62 2.77 5.69
N ALA A 40 -0.65 2.41 5.64
CA ALA A 40 -1.74 3.32 5.31
C ALA A 40 -3.05 2.83 5.92
N LYS A 41 -4.06 3.69 5.90
CA LYS A 41 -5.43 3.40 6.32
C LYS A 41 -6.35 3.43 5.11
N LEU A 42 -7.35 2.58 5.09
CA LEU A 42 -8.50 2.74 4.22
C LEU A 42 -9.58 3.51 4.99
N VAL A 43 -9.96 4.67 4.49
CA VAL A 43 -10.94 5.56 5.14
C VAL A 43 -12.12 5.83 4.24
N GLY A 44 -13.27 6.11 4.82
CA GLY A 44 -14.49 6.49 4.09
C GLY A 44 -15.56 6.97 5.06
N GLU A 45 -16.68 7.43 4.51
CA GLU A 45 -17.84 7.81 5.32
C GLU A 45 -18.60 6.55 5.78
N ALA A 46 -19.00 6.53 7.04
CA ALA A 46 -19.98 5.58 7.56
C ALA A 46 -21.41 6.07 7.25
N ASP A 47 -22.42 5.27 7.59
CA ASP A 47 -23.84 5.59 7.33
C ASP A 47 -24.29 6.90 7.97
N ASP A 48 -23.68 7.29 9.10
CA ASP A 48 -23.92 8.55 9.81
C ASP A 48 -23.08 9.72 9.29
N GLN A 49 -22.43 9.56 8.13
CA GLN A 49 -21.54 10.52 7.48
C GLN A 49 -20.25 10.82 8.27
N THR A 50 -19.94 10.04 9.30
CA THR A 50 -18.67 10.18 10.00
C THR A 50 -17.54 9.56 9.20
N LEU A 51 -16.39 10.23 9.14
CA LEU A 51 -15.21 9.69 8.49
C LEU A 51 -14.55 8.66 9.41
N VAL A 52 -14.54 7.39 9.01
CA VAL A 52 -14.00 6.27 9.80
C VAL A 52 -12.92 5.50 9.03
N THR A 53 -12.17 4.68 9.76
CA THR A 53 -11.18 3.75 9.18
C THR A 53 -11.80 2.37 9.04
N PHE A 54 -11.76 1.81 7.84
CA PHE A 54 -12.29 0.48 7.50
C PHE A 54 -11.21 -0.61 7.47
N GLY A 55 -9.94 -0.22 7.42
CA GLY A 55 -8.85 -1.18 7.48
C GLY A 55 -7.47 -0.55 7.40
N ASN A 56 -6.45 -1.38 7.59
CA ASN A 56 -5.05 -0.99 7.53
C ASN A 56 -4.36 -1.73 6.38
N ILE A 57 -3.46 -1.03 5.72
CA ILE A 57 -2.60 -1.58 4.66
C ILE A 57 -1.17 -1.53 5.16
N ARG A 58 -0.43 -2.61 4.97
CA ARG A 58 1.01 -2.67 5.21
C ARG A 58 1.69 -3.31 4.00
N THR A 59 2.63 -2.60 3.40
CA THR A 59 3.37 -3.06 2.22
C THR A 59 4.86 -2.98 2.49
N LEU A 60 5.55 -4.12 2.31
CA LEU A 60 6.98 -4.22 2.44
C LEU A 60 7.63 -4.23 1.06
N VAL A 61 8.62 -3.36 0.89
CA VAL A 61 9.33 -3.20 -0.38
C VAL A 61 10.81 -3.42 -0.17
N LYS A 62 11.44 -3.98 -1.20
CA LYS A 62 12.87 -4.29 -1.25
C LYS A 62 13.72 -3.03 -1.09
N GLU A 63 15.00 -3.26 -0.88
CA GLU A 63 16.02 -2.22 -0.85
C GLU A 63 15.93 -1.23 -2.02
N THR A 64 16.36 0.00 -1.75
CA THR A 64 16.55 1.04 -2.75
C THR A 64 17.87 1.74 -2.50
N GLY A 65 18.59 2.06 -3.58
CA GLY A 65 19.81 2.85 -3.48
C GLY A 65 19.56 4.32 -3.08
N PRO A 66 20.63 5.07 -2.73
CA PRO A 66 20.56 6.50 -2.45
C PRO A 66 19.90 7.30 -3.58
N LYS A 67 18.97 8.19 -3.24
CA LYS A 67 18.25 9.12 -4.13
C LYS A 67 17.46 8.45 -5.26
N VAL A 68 17.21 7.15 -5.15
CA VAL A 68 16.37 6.41 -6.10
C VAL A 68 14.92 6.59 -5.71
N ILE A 69 14.10 7.12 -6.63
CA ILE A 69 12.65 7.16 -6.48
C ILE A 69 12.09 5.80 -6.90
N THR A 70 11.37 5.15 -5.98
CA THR A 70 10.60 3.94 -6.29
C THR A 70 9.12 4.23 -6.11
N THR A 71 8.29 3.64 -6.96
CA THR A 71 6.84 3.73 -6.85
C THR A 71 6.30 2.43 -6.28
N VAL A 72 5.42 2.54 -5.30
CA VAL A 72 4.81 1.45 -4.55
C VAL A 72 3.30 1.53 -4.70
N LEU A 73 2.66 0.39 -4.94
CA LEU A 73 1.20 0.30 -5.00
C LEU A 73 0.66 -0.26 -3.69
N LEU A 74 -0.18 0.52 -3.02
CA LEU A 74 -0.95 0.12 -1.84
C LEU A 74 -2.33 -0.37 -2.29
N ILE A 75 -2.75 -1.54 -1.83
CA ILE A 75 -3.96 -2.22 -2.30
C ILE A 75 -4.77 -2.64 -1.08
N SER A 76 -6.03 -2.17 -0.97
CA SER A 76 -6.89 -2.47 0.19
C SER A 76 -7.75 -3.72 0.04
N GLN A 77 -7.77 -4.38 -1.13
CA GLN A 77 -8.69 -5.51 -1.42
C GLN A 77 -10.19 -5.21 -1.19
N GLU A 78 -10.54 -3.94 -1.00
CA GLU A 78 -11.91 -3.47 -0.79
C GLU A 78 -12.46 -2.93 -2.10
N PRO A 79 -13.71 -3.30 -2.47
CA PRO A 79 -14.31 -2.87 -3.72
C PRO A 79 -14.27 -1.36 -3.89
N LEU A 80 -13.92 -0.92 -5.10
CA LEU A 80 -13.86 0.51 -5.44
C LEU A 80 -15.22 1.22 -5.24
N GLU A 81 -16.32 0.50 -5.52
CA GLU A 81 -17.71 0.99 -5.41
C GLU A 81 -18.11 1.45 -3.99
N LEU A 82 -17.35 1.07 -2.97
CA LEU A 82 -17.59 1.53 -1.59
C LEU A 82 -17.10 2.96 -1.35
N ASN A 83 -16.49 3.62 -2.34
CA ASN A 83 -15.96 4.99 -2.27
C ASN A 83 -15.00 5.24 -1.09
N ARG A 84 -14.29 4.19 -0.67
CA ARG A 84 -13.26 4.26 0.38
C ARG A 84 -11.91 4.54 -0.25
N VAL A 85 -11.11 5.39 0.39
CA VAL A 85 -9.83 5.84 -0.13
C VAL A 85 -8.68 5.46 0.78
N VAL A 86 -7.55 5.09 0.19
CA VAL A 86 -6.30 4.89 0.94
C VAL A 86 -5.78 6.26 1.39
N SER A 87 -5.45 6.43 2.67
CA SER A 87 -4.97 7.68 3.27
C SER A 87 -4.05 7.40 4.47
N GLY A 88 -3.55 8.45 5.14
CA GLY A 88 -2.72 8.32 6.34
C GLY A 88 -1.42 7.53 6.10
N ILE A 89 -0.76 7.79 4.97
CA ILE A 89 0.40 7.02 4.52
C ILE A 89 1.63 7.40 5.35
N SER A 90 2.34 6.39 5.85
CA SER A 90 3.67 6.51 6.43
C SER A 90 4.64 5.60 5.69
N ALA A 91 5.86 6.07 5.46
CA ALA A 91 6.93 5.31 4.82
C ALA A 91 8.15 5.30 5.73
N ASN A 92 8.51 4.13 6.22
CA ASN A 92 9.69 3.91 7.06
C ASN A 92 10.81 3.26 6.25
N CYS A 93 11.98 3.89 6.27
CA CYS A 93 13.19 3.43 5.63
C CYS A 93 14.04 2.68 6.66
N HIS A 94 14.08 1.36 6.55
CA HIS A 94 14.87 0.53 7.44
C HIS A 94 16.29 0.36 6.90
N HIS A 95 17.25 0.32 7.81
CA HIS A 95 18.68 0.10 7.50
C HIS A 95 19.19 -1.22 8.08
N ASP A 96 18.46 -1.79 9.02
CA ASP A 96 18.68 -3.10 9.61
C ASP A 96 18.16 -4.23 8.72
N ALA A 97 18.66 -5.44 8.98
CA ALA A 97 18.18 -6.66 8.33
C ALA A 97 16.84 -7.10 8.93
N THR A 98 15.99 -7.73 8.11
CA THR A 98 14.69 -8.26 8.53
C THR A 98 14.56 -9.74 8.20
N SER A 99 13.79 -10.47 9.02
CA SER A 99 13.36 -11.85 8.74
C SER A 99 12.04 -11.90 7.98
N GLU A 100 11.40 -10.75 7.74
CA GLU A 100 10.13 -10.69 7.02
C GLU A 100 10.29 -11.01 5.53
N LYS A 101 9.24 -11.58 4.94
CA LYS A 101 9.22 -11.85 3.51
C LYS A 101 8.97 -10.57 2.73
N ILE A 102 9.95 -10.16 1.95
CA ILE A 102 9.89 -8.99 1.08
C ILE A 102 10.03 -9.40 -0.39
N PRO A 103 9.18 -8.90 -1.31
CA PRO A 103 8.07 -7.97 -1.08
C PRO A 103 6.83 -8.68 -0.54
N SER A 104 6.01 -7.96 0.21
CA SER A 104 4.70 -8.42 0.67
C SER A 104 3.74 -7.24 0.81
N SER A 105 2.44 -7.52 0.74
CA SER A 105 1.38 -6.54 0.95
C SER A 105 0.23 -7.22 1.67
N THR A 106 -0.21 -6.61 2.76
CA THR A 106 -1.32 -7.09 3.58
C THR A 106 -2.35 -5.99 3.75
N TYR A 107 -3.62 -6.40 3.64
CA TYR A 107 -4.75 -5.62 4.08
C TYR A 107 -5.39 -6.31 5.28
N SER A 108 -5.76 -5.54 6.28
CA SER A 108 -6.46 -6.00 7.47
C SER A 108 -7.69 -5.14 7.66
N ALA A 109 -8.85 -5.69 7.32
CA ALA A 109 -10.13 -5.07 7.61
C ALA A 109 -10.30 -4.86 9.11
N ILE A 110 -10.86 -3.72 9.48
CA ILE A 110 -11.35 -3.46 10.82
C ILE A 110 -12.84 -3.76 10.77
N ASN A 111 -13.26 -4.84 11.43
CA ASN A 111 -14.68 -5.12 11.60
C ASN A 111 -15.23 -4.13 12.63
N ASN A 112 -16.12 -3.24 12.19
CA ASN A 112 -16.96 -2.43 13.06
C ASN A 112 -18.28 -3.16 13.31
#